data_AF-A0A3D5B6D5-F1
#
_entry.id   AF-A0A3D5B6D5-F1
#
_cell.length_a   1.000
_cell.length_b   1.000
_cell.length_c   1.000
_cell.angle_alpha   90.00
_cell.angle_beta   90.00
_cell.angle_gamma   90.00
#
_symmetry.space_group_name_H-M   'P 1'
#
loop_
_entity.id
_entity.type
_entity.pdbx_description
1 polymer ?
#
loop_
_entity_poly.entity_id
_entity_poly.type
_entity_poly.pdbx_seq_one_letter_code
_entity_poly.pdbx_strand_id
1 'polypeptide(L)'
;QVNPVIRGWGQYFCKAHVRGLFHRLDGWIVRRIWSHRHKHWRCHGWKTLPSTKLYGEMGLVNLISLIPSLRSGRTPTFVKAGCGKTACPV
;
A
#
# COMPACT_ATOMS: atom_id res chain seq x y z
N GLN A 1 12.02 11.99 7.20
CA GLN A 1 10.89 11.04 7.29
C GLN A 1 9.99 11.24 6.07
N VAL A 2 9.90 10.26 5.15
CA VAL A 2 9.13 10.40 3.88
C VAL A 2 7.75 9.72 3.96
N ASN A 3 7.63 8.66 4.77
CA ASN A 3 6.42 7.85 4.91
C ASN A 3 5.13 8.63 5.27
N PRO A 4 5.11 9.62 6.20
CA PRO A 4 3.87 10.32 6.52
C PRO A 4 3.35 11.19 5.36
N VAL A 5 4.25 11.78 4.56
CA VAL A 5 3.88 12.59 3.39
C VAL A 5 3.24 11.73 2.31
N ILE A 6 3.86 10.59 1.98
CA ILE A 6 3.34 9.64 0.99
C ILE A 6 1.97 9.11 1.45
N ARG A 7 1.82 8.83 2.75
CA ARG A 7 0.56 8.34 3.31
C ARG A 7 -0.58 9.37 3.20
N GLY A 8 -0.34 10.62 3.58
CA GLY A 8 -1.33 11.69 3.46
C GLY A 8 -1.71 11.96 2.01
N TRP A 9 -0.72 11.98 1.11
CA TRP A 9 -0.95 12.16 -0.33
C TRP A 9 -1.76 11.00 -0.92
N GLY A 10 -1.39 9.75 -0.60
CA GLY A 10 -2.11 8.57 -1.03
C GLY A 10 -3.56 8.56 -0.55
N GLN A 11 -3.82 8.96 0.70
CA GLN A 11 -5.17 9.06 1.26
C GLN A 11 -6.03 10.16 0.60
N TYR A 12 -5.41 11.25 0.14
CA TYR A 12 -6.11 12.30 -0.59
C TYR A 12 -6.56 11.82 -1.98
N PHE A 13 -5.66 11.17 -2.72
CA PHE A 13 -5.91 10.75 -4.12
C PHE A 13 -6.56 9.36 -4.27
N CYS A 14 -6.68 8.55 -3.21
CA CYS A 14 -7.18 7.17 -3.31
C CYS A 14 -8.65 7.04 -3.74
N LYS A 15 -9.42 8.13 -3.73
CA LYS A 15 -10.81 8.16 -4.23
C LYS A 15 -10.90 8.23 -5.76
N ALA A 16 -9.82 8.62 -6.44
CA ALA A 16 -9.76 8.67 -7.90
C ALA A 16 -9.26 7.34 -8.49
N HIS A 17 -9.43 7.15 -9.81
CA HIS A 17 -8.92 5.95 -10.51
C HIS A 17 -7.39 6.02 -10.73
N VAL A 18 -6.63 5.89 -9.64
CA VAL A 18 -5.16 6.11 -9.60
C VAL A 18 -4.35 4.81 -9.51
N ARG A 19 -4.96 3.63 -9.72
CA ARG A 19 -4.29 2.31 -9.60
C ARG A 19 -2.98 2.23 -10.40
N GLY A 20 -3.04 2.59 -11.69
CA GLY A 20 -1.87 2.56 -12.57
C GLY A 20 -0.81 3.60 -12.18
N LEU A 21 -1.25 4.78 -11.72
CA LEU A 21 -0.37 5.85 -11.28
C LEU A 21 0.38 5.45 -9.99
N PHE A 22 -0.34 4.91 -9.02
CA PHE A 22 0.21 4.45 -7.75
C PHE A 22 1.22 3.33 -7.95
N HIS A 23 0.95 2.38 -8.86
CA HIS A 23 1.90 1.32 -9.18
C HIS A 23 3.21 1.85 -9.79
N ARG A 24 3.12 2.82 -10.73
CA ARG A 24 4.30 3.46 -11.32
C ARG A 24 5.08 4.26 -10.27
N LEU A 25 4.35 4.96 -9.39
CA LEU A 25 4.93 5.79 -8.34
C LEU A 25 5.63 4.95 -7.26
N ASP A 26 5.03 3.86 -6.78
CA ASP A 26 5.67 2.92 -5.84
C ASP A 26 6.98 2.39 -6.42
N GLY A 27 6.98 1.97 -7.69
CA GLY A 27 8.20 1.53 -8.37
C GLY A 27 9.27 2.62 -8.47
N TRP A 28 8.87 3.88 -8.68
CA TRP A 28 9.79 5.02 -8.71
C TRP A 28 10.36 5.36 -7.34
N ILE A 29 9.52 5.36 -6.29
CA ILE A 29 9.92 5.63 -4.90
C ILE A 29 10.95 4.58 -4.45
N VAL A 30 10.69 3.30 -4.69
CA VAL A 30 11.60 2.20 -4.34
C VAL A 30 12.96 2.37 -5.02
N ARG A 31 12.98 2.70 -6.32
CA ARG A 31 14.24 2.97 -7.06
C ARG A 31 14.99 4.17 -6.48
N ARG A 32 14.28 5.22 -6.05
CA ARG A 32 14.89 6.40 -5.41
C ARG A 32 15.47 6.08 -4.05
N ILE A 33 14.81 5.26 -3.25
CA ILE A 33 15.35 4.78 -1.97
C ILE A 33 16.64 3.99 -2.20
N TRP A 34 16.66 3.10 -3.20
CA TRP A 34 17.89 2.37 -3.54
C TRP A 34 19.01 3.30 -3.99
N SER A 35 18.71 4.26 -4.87
CA SER A 35 19.68 5.22 -5.36
C SER A 35 20.28 6.06 -4.23
N HIS A 36 19.45 6.51 -3.29
CA HIS A 36 19.89 7.25 -2.11
C HIS A 36 20.78 6.40 -1.20
N ARG A 37 20.42 5.14 -0.93
CA ARG A 37 21.21 4.25 -0.07
C ARG A 37 22.55 3.84 -0.68
N HIS A 38 22.56 3.54 -1.98
CA HIS A 38 23.76 3.08 -2.67
C HIS A 38 24.57 4.24 -3.24
N LYS A 39 24.09 5.49 -3.17
CA LYS A 39 24.71 6.70 -3.75
C LYS A 39 25.01 6.60 -5.26
N HIS A 40 24.24 5.77 -5.97
CA HIS A 40 24.39 5.56 -7.41
C HIS A 40 23.04 5.72 -8.12
N TRP A 41 23.04 6.32 -9.31
CA TRP A 41 21.81 6.53 -10.09
C TRP A 41 21.17 5.21 -10.53
N ARG A 42 21.94 4.32 -11.15
CA ARG A 42 21.49 2.97 -11.54
C ARG A 42 22.14 1.96 -10.59
N CYS A 43 21.36 1.45 -9.65
CA CYS A 43 21.80 0.40 -8.74
C CYS A 43 20.87 -0.80 -8.84
N HIS A 44 21.44 -2.00 -8.67
CA HIS A 44 20.69 -3.25 -8.56
C HIS A 44 20.17 -3.45 -7.13
N GLY A 45 19.64 -2.37 -6.53
CA GLY A 45 19.24 -2.34 -5.12
C GLY A 45 18.18 -3.39 -4.77
N TRP A 46 17.42 -3.88 -5.74
CA TRP A 46 16.49 -5.01 -5.57
C TRP A 46 17.18 -6.31 -5.15
N LYS A 47 18.45 -6.54 -5.52
CA LYS A 47 19.22 -7.72 -5.10
C LYS A 47 19.58 -7.66 -3.62
N THR A 48 19.91 -6.46 -3.13
CA THR A 48 20.37 -6.24 -1.75
C THR A 48 19.22 -5.95 -0.79
N LEU A 49 18.15 -5.31 -1.30
CA LEU A 49 16.97 -4.87 -0.56
C LEU A 49 15.71 -5.28 -1.35
N PRO A 50 15.28 -6.55 -1.19
CA PRO A 50 14.04 -7.00 -1.80
C PRO A 50 12.86 -6.21 -1.23
N SER A 51 11.81 -6.05 -2.05
CA SER A 51 10.60 -5.29 -1.70
C SER A 51 9.98 -5.74 -0.37
N THR A 52 10.10 -7.03 -0.03
CA THR A 52 9.66 -7.59 1.25
C THR A 52 10.32 -6.95 2.46
N LYS A 53 11.62 -6.67 2.42
CA LYS A 53 12.31 -5.93 3.50
C LYS A 53 11.92 -4.45 3.53
N LEU A 54 11.64 -3.86 2.36
CA LEU A 54 11.21 -2.45 2.25
C LEU A 54 9.85 -2.19 2.89
N TYR A 55 8.87 -3.01 2.55
CA TYR A 55 7.51 -2.86 3.05
C TYR A 55 7.32 -3.48 4.45
N GLY A 56 8.10 -4.51 4.80
CA GLY A 56 8.07 -5.17 6.11
C GLY A 56 8.93 -4.45 7.15
N GLU A 57 10.26 -4.60 7.06
CA GLU A 57 11.20 -4.12 8.08
C GLU A 57 11.30 -2.59 8.14
N MET A 58 11.24 -1.91 6.99
CA MET A 58 11.34 -0.43 6.93
C MET A 58 9.97 0.28 6.96
N GLY A 59 8.87 -0.48 7.00
CA GLY A 59 7.52 0.04 7.14
C GLY A 59 7.12 1.04 6.05
N LEU A 60 7.67 0.89 4.83
CA LEU A 60 7.29 1.76 3.71
C LEU A 60 5.79 1.59 3.43
N VAL A 61 5.10 2.72 3.20
CA VAL A 61 3.67 2.67 2.88
C VAL A 61 3.52 2.22 1.44
N ASN A 62 2.79 1.13 1.24
CA ASN A 62 2.42 0.67 -0.09
C ASN A 62 1.21 1.48 -0.57
N LEU A 63 1.37 2.29 -1.61
CA LEU A 63 0.30 3.16 -2.10
C LEU A 63 -0.89 2.35 -2.61
N ILE A 64 -0.64 1.17 -3.19
CA ILE A 64 -1.67 0.28 -3.71
C ILE A 64 -2.57 -0.25 -2.58
N SER A 65 -2.01 -0.48 -1.37
CA SER A 65 -2.80 -0.96 -0.22
C SER A 65 -3.71 0.11 0.38
N LEU A 66 -3.50 1.40 0.07
CA LEU A 66 -4.37 2.50 0.48
C LEU A 66 -5.66 2.59 -0.33
N ILE A 67 -5.72 1.93 -1.49
CA ILE A 67 -6.87 2.00 -2.39
C ILE A 67 -8.04 1.22 -1.77
N PRO A 68 -9.19 1.88 -1.48
CA PRO A 68 -10.32 1.22 -0.81
C PRO A 68 -10.87 0.01 -1.56
N SER A 69 -10.90 0.06 -2.90
CA SER A 69 -11.39 -1.04 -3.74
C SER A 69 -10.51 -2.30 -3.68
N LEU A 70 -9.21 -2.15 -3.38
CA LEU A 70 -8.30 -3.28 -3.16
C LEU A 70 -8.29 -3.72 -1.69
N ARG A 71 -8.62 -2.82 -0.76
CA ARG A 71 -8.83 -3.14 0.66
C ARG A 71 -10.13 -3.92 0.90
N SER A 72 -11.10 -3.81 -0.01
CA SER A 72 -12.43 -4.45 0.08
C SER A 72 -12.40 -5.98 0.10
N GLY A 73 -11.26 -6.62 -0.18
CA GLY A 73 -11.08 -8.08 -0.01
C GLY A 73 -10.81 -8.53 1.43
N ARG A 74 -10.74 -7.61 2.42
CA ARG A 74 -10.56 -7.92 3.84
C ARG A 74 -11.63 -7.31 4.75
N THR A 75 -12.84 -7.09 4.25
CA THR A 75 -13.97 -7.04 5.17
C THR A 75 -14.23 -8.47 5.60
N PRO A 76 -14.08 -8.87 6.88
CA PRO A 76 -14.79 -10.04 7.35
C PRO A 76 -16.26 -9.77 7.02
N THR A 77 -16.80 -10.55 6.09
CA THR A 77 -18.24 -10.62 5.85
C THR A 77 -18.88 -10.81 7.20
N PHE A 78 -19.61 -9.81 7.66
CA PHE A 78 -20.52 -9.80 8.81
C PHE A 78 -20.26 -10.93 9.84
N VAL A 79 -19.57 -10.62 10.93
CA VAL A 79 -19.58 -11.51 12.10
C VAL A 79 -21.04 -11.72 12.48
N LYS A 80 -21.49 -12.97 12.38
CA LYS A 80 -22.80 -13.46 12.81
C LYS A 80 -23.11 -12.86 14.18
N ALA A 81 -24.16 -12.05 14.28
CA ALA A 81 -24.67 -11.65 15.58
C ALA A 81 -24.98 -12.94 16.37
N GLY A 82 -24.50 -13.02 17.61
CA GLY A 82 -24.70 -14.16 18.52
C GLY A 82 -26.14 -14.35 18.98
N CYS A 83 -27.13 -14.12 18.11
CA CYS A 83 -28.52 -14.42 18.35
C CYS A 83 -28.99 -15.28 17.18
N GLY A 84 -29.26 -16.56 17.46
CA GLY A 84 -29.55 -17.61 16.47
C GLY A 84 -30.90 -17.50 15.77
N LYS A 85 -31.34 -16.30 15.35
CA LYS A 85 -32.56 -16.12 14.58
C LYS A 85 -32.32 -15.12 13.44
N THR A 86 -32.41 -15.62 12.22
CA THR A 86 -32.38 -14.84 10.98
C THR A 86 -33.54 -13.85 10.95
N ALA A 87 -33.24 -12.55 10.84
CA ALA A 87 -34.23 -11.54 10.51
C ALA A 87 -34.14 -11.25 9.00
N CYS A 88 -35.22 -11.51 8.27
CA CYS A 88 -35.39 -11.05 6.89
C CYS A 88 -35.86 -9.58 6.92
N PRO A 89 -35.35 -8.70 6.04
CA PRO A 89 -35.90 -7.35 5.91
C PRO A 89 -37.28 -7.41 5.24
N VAL A 90 -38.19 -6.54 5.68
CA VAL A 90 -39.50 -6.27 5.06
C VAL A 90 -39.31 -5.23 3.96
#